data_AF-B2JXS0-F1
#
_entry.id   AF-B2JXS0-F1
#
_cell.length_a   1.000
_cell.length_b   1.000
_cell.length_c   1.000
_cell.angle_alpha   90.00
_cell.angle_beta   90.00
_cell.angle_gamma   90.00
#
_symmetry.space_group_name_H-M   'P 1'
#
loop_
_entity.id
_entity.type
_entity.pdbx_description
1 polymer ?
#
loop_
_entity_poly.entity_id
_entity_poly.type
_entity_poly.pdbx_seq_one_letter_code
_entity_poly.pdbx_strand_id
1 'polypeptide(L)'
;MTNRTIMRNLEDFENPRIVRLSDDLYGASFFLMKLLPARFILEQAVSQGLLKPGATICESSSGTFGLALAMLAVQYDYNLILISDWAIDRHLKSRLVELGAHVEIVNDPAPQGGLQQARLNRLAQYLREIPGSFWPSQYSNTGNPLAYGKFAELLIKKLGKIDCLVGPVGSGGSMSGTTKFLRALFPELHAIGVDMPNSVLFGQPSGDLGDLSGLGGEIVPSNVAHQQFDEVHWLTPAEVFHGTRQLHREHGLFMGPTSGAAYRVADWWSRKNRGKNVVAIFPDEGHRYVGTIYNYEVDWLSSLSVSSAQVRDEPVAVNAPTEVLSGWSCYAWGRRTLDDVLSGVIREAPPGLVSRPQKSKNSHAAPAASEEPFCNAPIPPIVAADARLVALSHLDSTTVAHLALDADQCQYVDPLYVVFSELSNSPNPDFGHPFAIAVHDEIVGFFVLREKAAMPDWAGPDAITMHSLRVGRSYQGNGYGKAATELAVSWIASNRPSVERLMLGVNARNAIAKSMYLVSGFRDTGSTYCGPIGIAHILEYVITSER
;
A
#
# COMPACT_ATOMS: atom_id res chain seq x y z
N MET A 1 22.41 -10.63 34.88
CA MET A 1 20.99 -10.45 34.55
C MET A 1 20.45 -9.36 35.45
N THR A 2 20.55 -8.11 35.02
CA THR A 2 20.00 -6.97 35.76
C THR A 2 18.48 -7.01 35.66
N ASN A 3 17.84 -7.08 36.82
CA ASN A 3 16.40 -7.08 37.01
C ASN A 3 15.83 -5.74 36.48
N ARG A 4 15.51 -5.62 35.18
CA ARG A 4 14.82 -4.44 34.60
C ARG A 4 13.33 -4.43 34.98
N THR A 5 13.02 -4.64 36.26
CA THR A 5 11.65 -4.80 36.79
C THR A 5 10.90 -3.47 36.92
N ILE A 6 11.48 -2.34 36.48
CA ILE A 6 10.82 -1.04 36.45
C ILE A 6 10.94 -0.46 35.03
N MET A 7 10.42 -1.18 34.04
CA MET A 7 10.07 -0.55 32.77
C MET A 7 8.59 -0.15 32.81
N ARG A 8 8.25 1.02 32.25
CA ARG A 8 6.86 1.47 32.12
C ARG A 8 6.05 0.36 31.44
N ASN A 9 4.82 0.13 31.92
CA ASN A 9 3.85 -0.73 31.26
C ASN A 9 3.47 -0.08 29.92
N LEU A 10 4.14 -0.44 28.83
CA LEU A 10 3.94 0.19 27.52
C LEU A 10 2.50 0.00 27.00
N GLU A 11 1.81 -1.00 27.52
CA GLU A 11 0.41 -1.34 27.33
C GLU A 11 -0.52 -0.17 27.69
N ASP A 12 -0.11 0.69 28.64
CA ASP A 12 -0.86 1.90 29.02
C ASP A 12 -0.87 2.96 27.90
N PHE A 13 0.11 2.90 26.97
CA PHE A 13 0.25 3.85 25.86
C PHE A 13 -0.33 3.33 24.54
N GLU A 14 -0.80 2.07 24.50
CA GLU A 14 -1.39 1.45 23.30
C GLU A 14 -2.86 1.78 23.11
N ASN A 15 -3.59 1.96 24.21
CA ASN A 15 -5.01 2.25 24.15
C ASN A 15 -5.21 3.76 24.01
N PRO A 16 -6.11 4.21 23.11
CA PRO A 16 -6.42 5.62 23.03
C PRO A 16 -7.31 6.06 24.19
N ARG A 17 -7.18 7.33 24.54
CA ARG A 17 -8.21 8.04 25.31
C ARG A 17 -9.37 8.35 24.37
N ILE A 18 -10.57 7.94 24.74
CA ILE A 18 -11.79 8.32 24.01
C ILE A 18 -12.29 9.64 24.58
N VAL A 19 -12.31 10.68 23.75
CA VAL A 19 -12.66 12.05 24.12
C VAL A 19 -13.92 12.45 23.35
N ARG A 20 -14.94 12.95 24.04
CA ARG A 20 -16.13 13.52 23.38
C ARG A 20 -15.82 14.96 22.96
N LEU A 21 -15.92 15.26 21.67
CA LEU A 21 -15.62 16.57 21.07
C LEU A 21 -16.90 17.38 20.86
N SER A 22 -17.99 16.72 20.47
CA SER A 22 -19.33 17.31 20.41
C SER A 22 -20.37 16.22 20.74
N ASP A 23 -21.67 16.51 20.58
CA ASP A 23 -22.73 15.59 21.03
C ASP A 23 -22.55 14.16 20.49
N ASP A 24 -22.27 14.00 19.19
CA ASP A 24 -22.14 12.69 18.54
C ASP A 24 -20.73 12.44 17.95
N LEU A 25 -19.76 13.33 18.20
CA LEU A 25 -18.38 13.22 17.70
C LEU A 25 -17.41 12.87 18.82
N TYR A 26 -16.64 11.81 18.60
CA TYR A 26 -15.61 11.32 19.51
C TYR A 26 -14.24 11.28 18.83
N GLY A 27 -13.19 11.60 19.57
CA GLY A 27 -11.80 11.42 19.17
C GLY A 27 -11.15 10.25 19.93
N ALA A 28 -10.47 9.36 19.21
CA ALA A 28 -9.60 8.34 19.78
C ALA A 28 -8.15 8.87 19.80
N SER A 29 -7.76 9.47 20.93
CA SER A 29 -6.46 10.11 21.15
C SER A 29 -5.41 9.12 21.63
N PHE A 30 -4.50 8.73 20.73
CA PHE A 30 -3.36 7.88 21.05
C PHE A 30 -2.17 8.72 21.52
N PHE A 31 -1.41 8.19 22.48
CA PHE A 31 -0.06 8.67 22.76
C PHE A 31 0.89 8.29 21.62
N LEU A 32 0.90 7.00 21.26
CA LEU A 32 1.70 6.46 20.16
C LEU A 32 0.99 5.25 19.55
N MET A 33 0.11 5.48 18.56
CA MET A 33 -0.71 4.42 17.95
C MET A 33 0.13 3.27 17.36
N LYS A 34 1.36 3.55 16.92
CA LYS A 34 2.24 2.54 16.30
C LYS A 34 2.80 1.50 17.28
N LEU A 35 2.68 1.69 18.60
CA LEU A 35 3.00 0.64 19.58
C LEU A 35 2.14 -0.61 19.36
N LEU A 36 0.86 -0.42 19.02
CA LEU A 36 -0.09 -1.50 18.84
C LEU A 36 0.33 -2.50 17.74
N PRO A 37 0.54 -2.08 16.47
CA PRO A 37 1.00 -3.01 15.44
C PRO A 37 2.44 -3.48 15.64
N ALA A 38 3.33 -2.63 16.19
CA ALA A 38 4.72 -3.03 16.42
C ALA A 38 4.80 -4.20 17.41
N ARG A 39 4.12 -4.09 18.58
CA ARG A 39 4.10 -5.17 19.57
C ARG A 39 3.49 -6.43 19.00
N PHE A 40 2.32 -6.32 18.38
CA PHE A 40 1.61 -7.47 17.83
C PHE A 40 2.46 -8.24 16.80
N ILE A 41 3.17 -7.52 15.92
CA ILE A 41 4.08 -8.13 14.94
C ILE A 41 5.24 -8.85 15.64
N LEU A 42 5.88 -8.24 16.65
CA LEU A 42 7.00 -8.85 17.36
C LEU A 42 6.57 -10.08 18.15
N GLU A 43 5.43 -10.02 18.84
CA GLU A 43 4.87 -11.16 19.60
C GLU A 43 4.50 -12.31 18.69
N GLN A 44 3.90 -12.03 17.52
CA GLN A 44 3.68 -13.06 16.51
C GLN A 44 4.99 -13.68 16.04
N ALA A 45 6.00 -12.87 15.73
CA ALA A 45 7.30 -13.36 15.29
C ALA A 45 7.97 -14.25 16.33
N VAL A 46 7.86 -13.92 17.62
CA VAL A 46 8.35 -14.76 18.73
C VAL A 46 7.57 -16.07 18.79
N SER A 47 6.24 -16.02 18.73
CA SER A 47 5.39 -17.23 18.78
C SER A 47 5.64 -18.20 17.62
N GLN A 48 6.04 -17.68 16.46
CA GLN A 48 6.38 -18.43 15.25
C GLN A 48 7.87 -18.85 15.21
N GLY A 49 8.68 -18.47 16.20
CA GLY A 49 10.11 -18.76 16.23
C GLY A 49 10.97 -17.94 15.24
N LEU A 50 10.39 -16.91 14.61
CA LEU A 50 11.06 -16.03 13.65
C LEU A 50 11.95 -14.98 14.35
N LEU A 51 11.60 -14.59 15.58
CA LEU A 51 12.36 -13.64 16.39
C LEU A 51 12.84 -14.31 17.69
N LYS A 52 14.16 -14.43 17.85
CA LYS A 52 14.79 -15.06 19.03
C LYS A 52 15.19 -14.02 20.07
N PRO A 53 15.23 -14.36 21.37
CA PRO A 53 15.74 -13.45 22.41
C PRO A 53 17.12 -12.86 22.04
N GLY A 54 17.30 -11.55 22.23
CA GLY A 54 18.56 -10.87 21.90
C GLY A 54 18.82 -10.64 20.41
N ALA A 55 17.93 -11.06 19.51
CA ALA A 55 18.09 -10.86 18.08
C ALA A 55 18.01 -9.38 17.67
N THR A 56 18.39 -9.10 16.42
CA THR A 56 18.35 -7.75 15.84
C THR A 56 17.10 -7.57 15.02
N ILE A 57 16.38 -6.48 15.26
CA ILE A 57 15.29 -6.00 14.42
C ILE A 57 15.87 -5.01 13.41
N CYS A 58 15.55 -5.18 12.13
CA CYS A 58 15.96 -4.29 11.05
C CYS A 58 14.71 -3.75 10.34
N GLU A 59 14.54 -2.42 10.26
CA GLU A 59 13.38 -1.81 9.59
C GLU A 59 13.75 -0.53 8.84
N SER A 60 13.03 -0.24 7.75
CA SER A 60 13.07 1.05 7.07
C SER A 60 11.93 1.93 7.61
N SER A 61 12.28 2.98 8.38
CA SER A 61 11.28 3.88 8.99
C SER A 61 11.86 5.24 9.36
N SER A 62 11.15 6.31 8.97
CA SER A 62 11.44 7.71 9.34
C SER A 62 10.42 8.30 10.33
N GLY A 63 9.61 7.45 10.97
CA GLY A 63 8.42 7.89 11.73
C GLY A 63 8.13 7.14 13.03
N THR A 64 6.88 7.24 13.46
CA THR A 64 6.41 6.72 14.77
C THR A 64 6.47 5.20 14.90
N PHE A 65 6.54 4.45 13.80
CA PHE A 65 6.76 3.01 13.84
C PHE A 65 8.18 2.65 14.31
N GLY A 66 9.21 3.36 13.82
CA GLY A 66 10.57 3.22 14.34
C GLY A 66 10.68 3.54 15.83
N LEU A 67 9.96 4.57 16.31
CA LEU A 67 9.91 4.90 17.74
C LEU A 67 9.26 3.78 18.56
N ALA A 68 8.14 3.22 18.08
CA ALA A 68 7.49 2.09 18.73
C ALA A 68 8.42 0.87 18.82
N LEU A 69 9.12 0.54 17.74
CA LEU A 69 10.12 -0.53 17.72
C LEU A 69 11.25 -0.25 18.70
N ALA A 70 11.77 0.99 18.79
CA ALA A 70 12.85 1.34 19.72
C ALA A 70 12.44 1.15 21.18
N MET A 71 11.22 1.58 21.55
CA MET A 71 10.68 1.38 22.89
C MET A 71 10.52 -0.11 23.23
N LEU A 72 9.99 -0.91 22.30
CA LEU A 72 9.81 -2.35 22.48
C LEU A 72 11.13 -3.11 22.46
N ALA A 73 12.12 -2.67 21.69
CA ALA A 73 13.46 -3.26 21.67
C ALA A 73 14.15 -3.11 23.03
N VAL A 74 14.02 -1.95 23.68
CA VAL A 74 14.50 -1.77 25.07
C VAL A 74 13.74 -2.68 26.04
N GLN A 75 12.41 -2.80 25.88
CA GLN A 75 11.56 -3.62 26.75
C GLN A 75 11.90 -5.11 26.67
N TYR A 76 12.06 -5.62 25.45
CA TYR A 76 12.25 -7.05 25.17
C TYR A 76 13.71 -7.45 24.94
N ASP A 77 14.64 -6.51 25.15
CA ASP A 77 16.09 -6.71 25.02
C ASP A 77 16.52 -7.17 23.61
N TYR A 78 15.99 -6.48 22.59
CA TYR A 78 16.41 -6.64 21.19
C TYR A 78 17.37 -5.52 20.78
N ASN A 79 18.24 -5.83 19.81
CA ASN A 79 18.95 -4.79 19.08
C ASN A 79 18.04 -4.21 18.01
N LEU A 80 18.18 -2.91 17.70
CA LEU A 80 17.39 -2.27 16.65
C LEU A 80 18.28 -1.50 15.69
N ILE A 81 18.12 -1.80 14.40
CA ILE A 81 18.67 -1.05 13.28
C ILE A 81 17.53 -0.41 12.50
N LEU A 82 17.57 0.92 12.39
CA LEU A 82 16.64 1.70 11.60
C LEU A 82 17.36 2.34 10.43
N ILE A 83 16.89 2.04 9.23
CA ILE A 83 17.33 2.68 8.00
C ILE A 83 16.36 3.81 7.68
N SER A 84 16.87 5.04 7.56
CA SER A 84 16.08 6.23 7.26
C SER A 84 16.79 7.08 6.21
N ASP A 85 16.14 8.16 5.80
CA ASP A 85 16.68 9.23 4.97
C ASP A 85 16.71 10.55 5.77
N TRP A 86 17.09 11.64 5.10
CA TRP A 86 17.15 12.98 5.69
C TRP A 86 15.79 13.57 6.08
N ALA A 87 14.66 12.95 5.70
CA ALA A 87 13.33 13.40 6.10
C ALA A 87 12.99 13.07 7.56
N ILE A 88 13.83 12.27 8.24
CA ILE A 88 13.67 12.05 9.68
C ILE A 88 13.95 13.34 10.46
N ASP A 89 12.99 13.72 11.29
CA ASP A 89 13.16 14.84 12.20
C ASP A 89 14.34 14.61 13.16
N ARG A 90 15.14 15.66 13.39
CA ARG A 90 16.33 15.64 14.25
C ARG A 90 16.01 15.22 15.69
N HIS A 91 14.86 15.62 16.22
CA HIS A 91 14.47 15.29 17.60
C HIS A 91 14.06 13.81 17.69
N LEU A 92 13.32 13.32 16.70
CA LEU A 92 13.02 11.89 16.58
C LEU A 92 14.31 11.06 16.45
N LYS A 93 15.24 11.44 15.57
CA LYS A 93 16.53 10.74 15.41
C LYS A 93 17.30 10.69 16.74
N SER A 94 17.40 11.81 17.44
CA SER A 94 18.10 11.88 18.74
C SER A 94 17.46 10.94 19.76
N ARG A 95 16.12 10.95 19.85
CA ARG A 95 15.36 10.07 20.74
C ARG A 95 15.56 8.58 20.40
N LEU A 96 15.62 8.21 19.12
CA LEU A 96 15.86 6.84 18.70
C LEU A 96 17.27 6.36 19.11
N VAL A 97 18.28 7.20 18.91
CA VAL A 97 19.67 6.90 19.31
C VAL A 97 19.79 6.79 20.84
N GLU A 98 19.14 7.67 21.59
CA GLU A 98 19.10 7.60 23.07
C GLU A 98 18.40 6.32 23.58
N LEU A 99 17.39 5.83 22.87
CA LEU A 99 16.75 4.53 23.15
C LEU A 99 17.65 3.34 22.77
N GLY A 100 18.84 3.57 22.22
CA GLY A 100 19.80 2.52 21.86
C GLY A 100 19.63 1.96 20.44
N ALA A 101 18.82 2.59 19.58
CA ALA A 101 18.71 2.19 18.19
C ALA A 101 19.92 2.68 17.37
N HIS A 102 20.45 1.82 16.51
CA HIS A 102 21.38 2.22 15.46
C HIS A 102 20.58 2.83 14.31
N VAL A 103 20.74 4.13 14.07
CA VAL A 103 20.02 4.85 13.00
C VAL A 103 20.99 5.17 11.87
N GLU A 104 20.80 4.54 10.72
CA GLU A 104 21.55 4.84 9.50
C GLU A 104 20.75 5.77 8.59
N ILE A 105 21.41 6.83 8.11
CA ILE A 105 20.84 7.78 7.16
C ILE A 105 21.42 7.51 5.77
N VAL A 106 20.55 7.12 4.83
CA VAL A 106 20.88 7.01 3.41
C VAL A 106 20.71 8.39 2.77
N ASN A 107 21.78 8.88 2.15
CA ASN A 107 21.80 10.22 1.53
C ASN A 107 21.53 10.16 0.02
N ASP A 108 22.00 9.11 -0.63
CA ASP A 108 21.96 8.99 -2.08
C ASP A 108 20.74 8.17 -2.53
N PRO A 109 19.91 8.70 -3.45
CA PRO A 109 18.81 7.94 -4.03
C PRO A 109 19.35 6.78 -4.89
N ALA A 110 18.61 5.68 -4.95
CA ALA A 110 18.89 4.62 -5.89
C ALA A 110 18.56 5.10 -7.32
N PRO A 111 19.26 4.58 -8.36
CA PRO A 111 19.00 4.96 -9.75
C PRO A 111 17.54 4.79 -10.17
N GLN A 112 16.86 3.79 -9.61
CA GLN A 112 15.42 3.55 -9.73
C GLN A 112 14.77 3.51 -8.35
N GLY A 113 13.59 4.09 -8.20
CA GLY A 113 12.82 4.07 -6.94
C GLY A 113 13.35 5.00 -5.82
N GLY A 114 14.33 5.85 -6.11
CA GLY A 114 14.73 6.97 -5.26
C GLY A 114 15.26 6.59 -3.88
N LEU A 115 15.06 7.47 -2.89
CA LEU A 115 15.50 7.26 -1.50
C LEU A 115 14.77 6.10 -0.83
N GLN A 116 13.53 5.84 -1.21
CA GLN A 116 12.80 4.68 -0.70
C GLN A 116 13.51 3.37 -1.08
N GLN A 117 13.83 3.19 -2.36
CA GLN A 117 14.53 1.99 -2.81
C GLN A 117 15.96 1.93 -2.24
N ALA A 118 16.64 3.05 -2.09
CA ALA A 118 17.96 3.09 -1.45
C ALA A 118 17.93 2.55 -0.01
N ARG A 119 16.93 2.97 0.79
CA ARG A 119 16.73 2.44 2.15
C ARG A 119 16.41 0.94 2.16
N LEU A 120 15.60 0.46 1.22
CA LEU A 120 15.30 -0.97 1.10
C LEU A 120 16.53 -1.78 0.69
N ASN A 121 17.34 -1.28 -0.23
CA ASN A 121 18.61 -1.91 -0.62
C ASN A 121 19.55 -2.03 0.58
N ARG A 122 19.64 -0.97 1.40
CA ARG A 122 20.47 -0.99 2.62
C ARG A 122 19.92 -1.92 3.69
N LEU A 123 18.61 -1.95 3.88
CA LEU A 123 17.95 -2.94 4.74
C LEU A 123 18.29 -4.37 4.29
N ALA A 124 18.26 -4.65 2.98
CA ALA A 124 18.62 -5.96 2.44
C ALA A 124 20.05 -6.37 2.79
N GLN A 125 21.00 -5.43 2.79
CA GLN A 125 22.39 -5.68 3.19
C GLN A 125 22.46 -6.09 4.66
N TYR A 126 21.82 -5.34 5.57
CA TYR A 126 21.77 -5.68 6.99
C TYR A 126 21.15 -7.04 7.27
N LEU A 127 20.07 -7.40 6.57
CA LEU A 127 19.42 -8.70 6.71
C LEU A 127 20.34 -9.86 6.27
N ARG A 128 21.25 -9.63 5.31
CA ARG A 128 22.27 -10.62 4.91
C ARG A 128 23.45 -10.68 5.88
N GLU A 129 23.93 -9.52 6.34
CA GLU A 129 25.11 -9.40 7.20
C GLU A 129 24.84 -9.82 8.65
N ILE A 130 23.57 -9.81 9.08
CA ILE A 130 23.16 -10.18 10.44
C ILE A 130 22.19 -11.37 10.38
N PRO A 131 22.70 -12.61 10.28
CA PRO A 131 21.87 -13.81 10.28
C PRO A 131 21.00 -13.90 11.54
N GLY A 132 19.72 -14.23 11.37
CA GLY A 132 18.76 -14.29 12.47
C GLY A 132 18.16 -12.93 12.86
N SER A 133 18.46 -11.87 12.12
CA SER A 133 17.73 -10.60 12.22
C SER A 133 16.31 -10.73 11.68
N PHE A 134 15.41 -9.87 12.17
CA PHE A 134 13.99 -9.88 11.85
C PHE A 134 13.56 -8.56 11.21
N TRP A 135 12.81 -8.63 10.11
CA TRP A 135 12.21 -7.48 9.46
C TRP A 135 10.69 -7.42 9.73
N PRO A 136 10.18 -6.44 10.50
CA PRO A 136 8.76 -6.31 10.78
C PRO A 136 7.90 -6.04 9.53
N SER A 137 8.40 -5.28 8.56
CA SER A 137 7.77 -5.00 7.27
C SER A 137 6.38 -4.35 7.38
N GLN A 138 6.28 -3.18 8.02
CA GLN A 138 5.00 -2.53 8.36
C GLN A 138 3.99 -2.38 7.20
N TYR A 139 4.46 -2.22 5.96
CA TYR A 139 3.60 -1.97 4.80
C TYR A 139 2.93 -3.24 4.25
N SER A 140 3.51 -4.40 4.54
CA SER A 140 3.09 -5.67 3.96
C SER A 140 2.83 -6.79 4.98
N ASN A 141 3.15 -6.55 6.25
CA ASN A 141 2.88 -7.51 7.31
C ASN A 141 1.41 -7.44 7.71
N THR A 142 0.70 -8.56 7.54
CA THR A 142 -0.73 -8.71 7.86
C THR A 142 -1.00 -8.58 9.37
N GLY A 143 0.03 -8.73 10.21
CA GLY A 143 -0.02 -8.43 11.63
C GLY A 143 -0.37 -6.96 11.92
N ASN A 144 0.01 -6.03 11.04
CA ASN A 144 -0.29 -4.60 11.21
C ASN A 144 -1.82 -4.35 11.26
N PRO A 145 -2.63 -4.66 10.23
CA PRO A 145 -4.08 -4.50 10.32
C PRO A 145 -4.73 -5.38 11.39
N LEU A 146 -4.22 -6.59 11.64
CA LEU A 146 -4.78 -7.48 12.67
C LEU A 146 -4.68 -6.91 14.09
N ALA A 147 -3.61 -6.16 14.39
CA ALA A 147 -3.40 -5.56 15.71
C ALA A 147 -4.53 -4.61 16.14
N TYR A 148 -5.23 -3.98 15.19
CA TYR A 148 -6.30 -3.03 15.45
C TYR A 148 -7.63 -3.68 15.87
N GLY A 149 -7.72 -5.02 15.93
CA GLY A 149 -8.86 -5.70 16.53
C GLY A 149 -9.07 -5.32 18.01
N LYS A 150 -7.97 -5.16 18.77
CA LYS A 150 -7.99 -4.66 20.15
C LYS A 150 -8.59 -3.25 20.24
N PHE A 151 -8.28 -2.38 19.27
CA PHE A 151 -8.82 -1.03 19.23
C PHE A 151 -10.31 -1.03 18.85
N ALA A 152 -10.72 -1.81 17.85
CA ALA A 152 -12.14 -1.97 17.49
C ALA A 152 -12.98 -2.47 18.67
N GLU A 153 -12.50 -3.48 19.40
CA GLU A 153 -13.14 -3.97 20.62
C GLU A 153 -13.28 -2.89 21.69
N LEU A 154 -12.22 -2.09 21.91
CA LEU A 154 -12.25 -0.98 22.86
C LEU A 154 -13.31 0.06 22.47
N LEU A 155 -13.43 0.41 21.19
CA LEU A 155 -14.44 1.35 20.73
C LEU A 155 -15.86 0.82 20.99
N ILE A 156 -16.12 -0.45 20.68
CA ILE A 156 -17.43 -1.08 20.94
C ILE A 156 -17.75 -1.06 22.45
N LYS A 157 -16.79 -1.41 23.30
CA LYS A 157 -16.97 -1.40 24.76
C LYS A 157 -17.26 -0.01 25.31
N LYS A 158 -16.70 1.04 24.71
CA LYS A 158 -16.81 2.42 25.20
C LYS A 158 -17.99 3.18 24.63
N LEU A 159 -18.31 2.98 23.36
CA LEU A 159 -19.26 3.79 22.60
C LEU A 159 -20.44 2.98 22.06
N GLY A 160 -20.39 1.64 22.12
CA GLY A 160 -21.41 0.78 21.52
C GLY A 160 -21.34 0.82 20.00
N LYS A 161 -22.47 1.14 19.36
CA LYS A 161 -22.56 1.23 17.91
C LYS A 161 -21.87 2.50 17.40
N ILE A 162 -21.06 2.34 16.37
CA ILE A 162 -20.38 3.42 15.65
C ILE A 162 -20.98 3.48 14.24
N ASP A 163 -21.40 4.66 13.81
CA ASP A 163 -22.01 4.85 12.48
C ASP A 163 -20.96 5.32 11.46
N CYS A 164 -19.96 6.09 11.90
CA CYS A 164 -18.88 6.57 11.03
C CYS A 164 -17.50 6.49 11.70
N LEU A 165 -16.51 5.95 11.01
CA LEU A 165 -15.10 5.96 11.40
C LEU A 165 -14.30 6.81 10.41
N VAL A 166 -13.59 7.81 10.91
CA VAL A 166 -12.74 8.71 10.13
C VAL A 166 -11.30 8.58 10.60
N GLY A 167 -10.35 8.41 9.67
CA GLY A 167 -8.96 8.37 10.07
C GLY A 167 -7.95 8.50 8.94
N PRO A 168 -6.73 8.95 9.28
CA PRO A 168 -5.66 9.10 8.31
C PRO A 168 -5.16 7.74 7.84
N VAL A 169 -4.80 7.66 6.57
CA VAL A 169 -4.29 6.45 5.94
C VAL A 169 -2.81 6.63 5.62
N GLY A 170 -2.01 5.64 6.03
CA GLY A 170 -0.59 5.54 5.69
C GLY A 170 -0.30 4.10 5.31
N SER A 171 0.26 3.31 6.23
CA SER A 171 0.48 1.86 6.02
C SER A 171 -0.79 1.02 5.90
N GLY A 172 -2.00 1.60 5.87
CA GLY A 172 -3.28 0.90 5.79
C GLY A 172 -3.73 0.18 7.05
N GLY A 173 -2.83 -0.19 7.97
CA GLY A 173 -3.14 -1.02 9.13
C GLY A 173 -4.29 -0.50 10.00
N SER A 174 -4.24 0.77 10.41
CA SER A 174 -5.23 1.35 11.34
C SER A 174 -6.64 1.33 10.77
N MET A 175 -6.84 1.98 9.62
CA MET A 175 -8.16 2.12 9.02
C MET A 175 -8.67 0.79 8.47
N SER A 176 -7.88 0.07 7.65
CA SER A 176 -8.30 -1.21 7.08
C SER A 176 -8.61 -2.24 8.17
N GLY A 177 -7.75 -2.31 9.20
CA GLY A 177 -7.92 -3.23 10.32
C GLY A 177 -9.14 -2.90 11.16
N THR A 178 -9.22 -1.67 11.68
CA THR A 178 -10.33 -1.25 12.55
C THR A 178 -11.67 -1.38 11.84
N THR A 179 -11.79 -0.90 10.60
CA THR A 179 -13.03 -1.01 9.82
C THR A 179 -13.43 -2.46 9.59
N LYS A 180 -12.50 -3.34 9.23
CA LYS A 180 -12.78 -4.78 9.04
C LYS A 180 -13.38 -5.42 10.29
N PHE A 181 -12.81 -5.15 11.47
CA PHE A 181 -13.31 -5.70 12.72
C PHE A 181 -14.65 -5.10 13.14
N LEU A 182 -14.83 -3.78 13.01
CA LEU A 182 -16.10 -3.14 13.34
C LEU A 182 -17.23 -3.59 12.40
N ARG A 183 -16.97 -3.74 11.09
CA ARG A 183 -17.96 -4.18 10.10
C ARG A 183 -18.42 -5.62 10.29
N ALA A 184 -17.64 -6.46 10.96
CA ALA A 184 -18.11 -7.79 11.35
C ALA A 184 -19.35 -7.74 12.26
N LEU A 185 -19.53 -6.63 13.00
CA LEU A 185 -20.69 -6.40 13.88
C LEU A 185 -21.63 -5.31 13.34
N PHE A 186 -21.10 -4.32 12.62
CA PHE A 186 -21.84 -3.19 12.06
C PHE A 186 -21.60 -3.07 10.55
N PRO A 187 -22.26 -3.89 9.71
CA PRO A 187 -22.03 -3.91 8.25
C PRO A 187 -22.25 -2.55 7.56
N GLU A 188 -23.13 -1.72 8.14
CA GLU A 188 -23.48 -0.37 7.70
C GLU A 188 -22.47 0.71 8.12
N LEU A 189 -21.40 0.36 8.85
CA LEU A 189 -20.37 1.33 9.25
C LEU A 189 -19.83 2.08 8.03
N HIS A 190 -19.94 3.40 8.06
CA HIS A 190 -19.36 4.29 7.08
C HIS A 190 -17.90 4.56 7.44
N ALA A 191 -16.97 4.32 6.51
CA ALA A 191 -15.54 4.47 6.76
C ALA A 191 -14.92 5.49 5.81
N ILE A 192 -14.30 6.52 6.37
CA ILE A 192 -13.73 7.65 5.64
C ILE A 192 -12.21 7.65 5.79
N GLY A 193 -11.52 7.47 4.66
CA GLY A 193 -10.07 7.57 4.58
C GLY A 193 -9.64 9.02 4.42
N VAL A 194 -8.65 9.45 5.20
CA VAL A 194 -8.06 10.78 5.06
C VAL A 194 -6.65 10.63 4.50
N ASP A 195 -6.40 11.33 3.40
CA ASP A 195 -5.13 11.36 2.69
C ASP A 195 -4.79 12.81 2.27
N MET A 196 -3.77 13.00 1.45
CA MET A 196 -3.36 14.30 0.95
C MET A 196 -3.13 14.30 -0.57
N PRO A 197 -3.27 15.46 -1.24
CA PRO A 197 -2.94 15.57 -2.66
C PRO A 197 -1.55 15.01 -2.97
N ASN A 198 -1.38 14.47 -4.18
CA ASN A 198 -0.15 13.83 -4.67
C ASN A 198 0.24 12.49 -3.99
N SER A 199 -0.54 12.00 -3.03
CA SER A 199 -0.35 10.68 -2.42
C SER A 199 -0.96 9.56 -3.27
N VAL A 200 -0.16 8.55 -3.61
CA VAL A 200 -0.61 7.46 -4.49
C VAL A 200 -1.61 6.50 -3.83
N LEU A 201 -1.83 6.59 -2.52
CA LEU A 201 -2.62 5.62 -1.74
C LEU A 201 -4.04 5.42 -2.29
N PHE A 202 -4.64 6.47 -2.84
CA PHE A 202 -6.00 6.44 -3.38
C PHE A 202 -6.09 6.93 -4.84
N GLY A 203 -5.00 6.80 -5.61
CA GLY A 203 -5.03 7.00 -7.05
C GLY A 203 -4.67 8.41 -7.56
N GLN A 204 -4.20 9.31 -6.69
CA GLN A 204 -3.54 10.53 -7.17
C GLN A 204 -2.22 10.18 -7.86
N PRO A 205 -1.80 10.95 -8.88
CA PRO A 205 -0.45 10.83 -9.41
C PRO A 205 0.58 11.16 -8.33
N SER A 206 1.71 10.44 -8.33
CA SER A 206 2.81 10.73 -7.42
C SER A 206 3.34 12.14 -7.71
N GLY A 207 3.58 12.91 -6.65
CA GLY A 207 4.13 14.25 -6.73
C GLY A 207 4.67 14.69 -5.38
N ASP A 208 5.00 15.98 -5.27
CA ASP A 208 5.49 16.54 -4.01
C ASP A 208 4.41 16.48 -2.92
N LEU A 209 4.71 15.76 -1.84
CA LEU A 209 3.86 15.66 -0.64
C LEU A 209 4.12 16.83 0.34
N GLY A 210 5.11 17.68 0.08
CA GLY A 210 5.53 18.72 1.00
C GLY A 210 6.04 18.17 2.34
N ASP A 211 6.28 19.06 3.31
CA ASP A 211 6.94 18.72 4.58
C ASP A 211 6.01 18.11 5.66
N LEU A 212 4.85 17.56 5.26
CA LEU A 212 3.90 16.95 6.20
C LEU A 212 4.24 15.49 6.49
N SER A 213 4.99 15.25 7.57
CA SER A 213 5.30 13.86 7.97
C SER A 213 4.08 13.09 8.53
N GLY A 214 3.85 11.90 7.98
CA GLY A 214 2.91 10.91 8.52
C GLY A 214 1.55 10.79 7.83
N LEU A 215 1.26 11.63 6.83
CA LEU A 215 0.13 11.53 5.92
C LEU A 215 0.66 11.36 4.49
N GLY A 216 -0.06 10.64 3.64
CA GLY A 216 0.38 10.38 2.26
C GLY A 216 1.43 9.28 2.12
N GLY A 217 1.62 8.82 0.88
CA GLY A 217 2.65 7.86 0.54
C GLY A 217 3.00 7.87 -0.96
N GLU A 218 4.24 7.48 -1.26
CA GLU A 218 4.77 7.29 -2.63
C GLU A 218 4.62 5.84 -3.11
N ILE A 219 4.25 4.93 -2.20
CA ILE A 219 3.89 3.55 -2.52
C ILE A 219 2.49 3.26 -2.00
N VAL A 220 1.82 2.29 -2.63
CA VAL A 220 0.56 1.73 -2.13
C VAL A 220 0.87 0.50 -1.27
N PRO A 221 0.74 0.56 0.06
CA PRO A 221 0.94 -0.60 0.93
C PRO A 221 -0.13 -1.66 0.69
N SER A 222 0.25 -2.94 0.69
CA SER A 222 -0.72 -4.04 0.54
C SER A 222 -1.71 -4.15 1.71
N ASN A 223 -1.40 -3.51 2.84
CA ASN A 223 -2.28 -3.37 3.98
C ASN A 223 -3.41 -2.33 3.77
N VAL A 224 -3.38 -1.51 2.72
CA VAL A 224 -4.50 -0.61 2.36
C VAL A 224 -5.55 -1.44 1.62
N ALA A 225 -6.60 -1.83 2.34
CA ALA A 225 -7.73 -2.56 1.76
C ALA A 225 -8.77 -1.55 1.30
N HIS A 226 -8.66 -1.07 0.06
CA HIS A 226 -9.53 -0.04 -0.53
C HIS A 226 -11.02 -0.30 -0.38
N GLN A 227 -11.43 -1.57 -0.39
CA GLN A 227 -12.83 -1.98 -0.21
C GLN A 227 -13.36 -1.69 1.21
N GLN A 228 -12.48 -1.34 2.15
CA GLN A 228 -12.89 -0.90 3.48
C GLN A 228 -13.38 0.55 3.49
N PHE A 229 -13.16 1.35 2.46
CA PHE A 229 -13.52 2.77 2.47
C PHE A 229 -14.80 3.04 1.69
N ASP A 230 -15.71 3.82 2.27
CA ASP A 230 -16.89 4.35 1.60
C ASP A 230 -16.58 5.69 0.92
N GLU A 231 -15.75 6.53 1.56
CA GLU A 231 -15.35 7.86 1.09
C GLU A 231 -13.86 8.11 1.37
N VAL A 232 -13.21 8.92 0.53
CA VAL A 232 -11.83 9.39 0.73
C VAL A 232 -11.82 10.91 0.65
N HIS A 233 -11.09 11.55 1.55
CA HIS A 233 -10.84 13.00 1.53
C HIS A 233 -9.35 13.28 1.41
N TRP A 234 -9.01 14.25 0.57
CA TRP A 234 -7.65 14.79 0.46
C TRP A 234 -7.61 16.21 0.99
N LEU A 235 -6.73 16.46 1.96
CA LEU A 235 -6.56 17.77 2.58
C LEU A 235 -5.20 18.34 2.19
N THR A 236 -5.19 19.60 1.74
CA THR A 236 -3.95 20.32 1.46
C THR A 236 -3.23 20.67 2.78
N PRO A 237 -1.93 21.03 2.73
CA PRO A 237 -1.21 21.43 3.93
C PRO A 237 -1.87 22.56 4.73
N ALA A 238 -2.51 23.52 4.05
CA ALA A 238 -3.28 24.58 4.69
C ALA A 238 -4.48 24.03 5.48
N GLU A 239 -5.27 23.13 4.90
CA GLU A 239 -6.41 22.50 5.57
C GLU A 239 -5.97 21.70 6.81
N VAL A 240 -4.86 20.98 6.69
CA VAL A 240 -4.25 20.21 7.79
C VAL A 240 -3.77 21.15 8.91
N PHE A 241 -3.12 22.26 8.57
CA PHE A 241 -2.73 23.31 9.52
C PHE A 241 -3.93 23.82 10.32
N HIS A 242 -4.98 24.25 9.61
CA HIS A 242 -6.17 24.79 10.24
C HIS A 242 -6.88 23.76 11.11
N GLY A 243 -7.09 22.54 10.62
CA GLY A 243 -7.72 21.46 11.39
C GLY A 243 -6.93 21.12 12.67
N THR A 244 -5.61 21.11 12.60
CA THR A 244 -4.74 20.82 13.77
C THR A 244 -4.82 21.92 14.82
N ARG A 245 -4.72 23.18 14.39
CA ARG A 245 -4.83 24.33 15.30
C ARG A 245 -6.22 24.44 15.91
N GLN A 246 -7.27 24.13 15.14
CA GLN A 246 -8.64 24.12 15.61
C GLN A 246 -8.86 23.04 16.68
N LEU A 247 -8.43 21.80 16.42
CA LEU A 247 -8.51 20.70 17.38
C LEU A 247 -7.85 21.07 18.72
N HIS A 248 -6.70 21.72 18.67
CA HIS A 248 -6.01 22.18 19.88
C HIS A 248 -6.74 23.33 20.57
N ARG A 249 -7.16 24.36 19.83
CA ARG A 249 -7.79 25.57 20.39
C ARG A 249 -9.16 25.28 21.01
N GLU A 250 -9.97 24.44 20.38
CA GLU A 250 -11.35 24.19 20.80
C GLU A 250 -11.45 23.09 21.86
N HIS A 251 -10.60 22.06 21.78
CA HIS A 251 -10.71 20.87 22.64
C HIS A 251 -9.51 20.65 23.57
N GLY A 252 -8.48 21.50 23.50
CA GLY A 252 -7.25 21.35 24.28
C GLY A 252 -6.39 20.14 23.86
N LEU A 253 -6.71 19.50 22.72
CA LEU A 253 -6.04 18.29 22.27
C LEU A 253 -4.80 18.65 21.43
N PHE A 254 -3.62 18.53 22.05
CA PHE A 254 -2.33 18.79 21.40
C PHE A 254 -1.87 17.57 20.58
N MET A 255 -2.44 17.42 19.37
CA MET A 255 -2.23 16.24 18.52
C MET A 255 -1.42 16.56 17.25
N GLY A 256 -0.90 15.53 16.57
CA GLY A 256 -0.17 15.68 15.30
C GLY A 256 -1.06 16.11 14.12
N PRO A 257 -0.45 16.52 12.98
CA PRO A 257 -1.13 17.04 11.80
C PRO A 257 -2.17 16.06 11.22
N THR A 258 -1.85 14.77 11.18
CA THR A 258 -2.76 13.73 10.69
C THR A 258 -4.04 13.63 11.52
N SER A 259 -3.96 13.97 12.82
CA SER A 259 -5.12 14.05 13.71
C SER A 259 -5.97 15.28 13.40
N GLY A 260 -5.35 16.43 13.09
CA GLY A 260 -6.06 17.62 12.66
C GLY A 260 -6.79 17.43 11.33
N ALA A 261 -6.18 16.71 10.40
CA ALA A 261 -6.80 16.33 9.14
C ALA A 261 -8.06 15.45 9.37
N ALA A 262 -7.93 14.41 10.19
CA ALA A 262 -9.05 13.54 10.55
C ALA A 262 -10.15 14.28 11.32
N TYR A 263 -9.79 15.17 12.25
CA TYR A 263 -10.74 16.01 12.98
C TYR A 263 -11.57 16.87 12.03
N ARG A 264 -10.93 17.56 11.08
CA ARG A 264 -11.61 18.44 10.12
C ARG A 264 -12.68 17.70 9.32
N VAL A 265 -12.36 16.50 8.85
CA VAL A 265 -13.30 15.64 8.12
C VAL A 265 -14.42 15.14 9.02
N ALA A 266 -14.09 14.65 10.22
CA ALA A 266 -15.07 14.12 11.16
C ALA A 266 -16.04 15.18 11.69
N ASP A 267 -15.54 16.40 11.97
CA ASP A 267 -16.38 17.53 12.36
C ASP A 267 -17.40 17.88 11.27
N TRP A 268 -16.93 18.06 10.02
CA TRP A 268 -17.82 18.32 8.88
C TRP A 268 -18.87 17.22 8.71
N TRP A 269 -18.44 15.95 8.71
CA TRP A 269 -19.35 14.83 8.51
C TRP A 269 -20.38 14.74 9.64
N SER A 270 -19.97 14.95 10.90
CA SER A 270 -20.86 14.94 12.07
C SER A 270 -21.92 16.06 12.01
N ARG A 271 -21.56 17.26 11.53
CA ARG A 271 -22.50 18.37 11.37
C ARG A 271 -23.57 18.09 10.32
N LYS A 272 -23.21 17.38 9.23
CA LYS A 272 -24.14 16.97 8.16
C LYS A 272 -24.98 15.74 8.54
N ASN A 273 -24.52 14.92 9.49
CA ASN A 273 -25.15 13.66 9.89
C ASN A 273 -25.46 13.63 11.39
N ARG A 274 -26.30 14.55 11.87
CA ARG A 274 -26.68 14.65 13.29
C ARG A 274 -27.32 13.35 13.81
N GLY A 275 -27.00 12.97 15.05
CA GLY A 275 -27.49 11.75 15.69
C GLY A 275 -26.75 10.47 15.27
N LYS A 276 -25.64 10.58 14.53
CA LYS A 276 -24.77 9.46 14.14
C LYS A 276 -23.50 9.48 14.96
N ASN A 277 -23.13 8.34 15.54
CA ASN A 277 -21.90 8.22 16.32
C ASN A 277 -20.67 8.22 15.41
N VAL A 278 -19.88 9.30 15.45
CA VAL A 278 -18.66 9.49 14.65
C VAL A 278 -17.44 9.33 15.53
N VAL A 279 -16.45 8.55 15.06
CA VAL A 279 -15.15 8.41 15.72
C VAL A 279 -14.04 8.87 14.78
N ALA A 280 -13.24 9.84 15.21
CA ALA A 280 -12.01 10.27 14.54
C ALA A 280 -10.78 9.64 15.21
N ILE A 281 -9.85 9.09 14.42
CA ILE A 281 -8.59 8.51 14.92
C ILE A 281 -7.50 9.58 14.97
N PHE A 282 -6.86 9.76 16.13
CA PHE A 282 -5.76 10.71 16.34
C PHE A 282 -4.46 9.94 16.69
N PRO A 283 -3.56 9.70 15.71
CA PRO A 283 -2.48 8.73 15.83
C PRO A 283 -1.38 9.02 16.86
N ASP A 284 -1.04 10.29 17.08
CA ASP A 284 0.08 10.71 17.91
C ASP A 284 -0.04 12.17 18.40
N GLU A 285 0.71 12.48 19.45
CA GLU A 285 0.73 13.81 20.08
C GLU A 285 1.52 14.85 19.28
N GLY A 286 1.21 16.12 19.52
CA GLY A 286 1.77 17.28 18.80
C GLY A 286 3.26 17.56 19.06
N HIS A 287 3.89 16.89 20.03
CA HIS A 287 5.25 17.22 20.50
C HIS A 287 6.32 17.16 19.39
N ARG A 288 6.19 16.23 18.43
CA ARG A 288 7.10 16.14 17.27
C ARG A 288 6.96 17.35 16.33
N TYR A 289 5.83 18.03 16.38
CA TYR A 289 5.41 19.04 15.40
C TYR A 289 5.50 20.47 15.93
N VAL A 290 6.14 20.67 17.11
CA VAL A 290 6.38 21.99 17.72
C VAL A 290 7.15 22.91 16.78
N GLY A 291 8.15 22.38 16.06
CA GLY A 291 8.95 23.15 15.12
C GLY A 291 8.27 23.42 13.76
N THR A 292 7.13 22.79 13.47
CA THR A 292 6.42 22.88 12.19
C THR A 292 5.04 23.52 12.39
N ILE A 293 3.96 22.72 12.34
CA ILE A 293 2.57 23.18 12.39
C ILE A 293 2.23 23.99 13.65
N TYR A 294 2.95 23.75 14.75
CA TYR A 294 2.78 24.45 16.02
C TYR A 294 3.71 25.65 16.21
N ASN A 295 4.65 25.88 15.29
CA ASN A 295 5.54 27.02 15.34
C ASN A 295 4.72 28.32 15.11
N TYR A 296 4.81 29.25 16.05
CA TYR A 296 4.12 30.55 15.99
C TYR A 296 5.04 31.68 15.49
N GLU A 297 6.35 31.48 15.54
CA GLU A 297 7.36 32.50 15.20
C GLU A 297 7.69 32.50 13.70
N VAL A 298 7.60 31.32 13.08
CA VAL A 298 7.68 31.14 11.64
C VAL A 298 6.27 30.85 11.17
N ASP A 299 5.73 31.65 10.24
CA ASP A 299 4.51 31.27 9.53
C ASP A 299 4.86 30.06 8.65
N TRP A 300 4.72 28.86 9.23
CA TRP A 300 5.04 27.61 8.56
C TRP A 300 4.28 27.49 7.23
N LEU A 301 3.05 28.04 7.14
CA LEU A 301 2.32 28.07 5.86
C LEU A 301 3.03 28.94 4.82
N SER A 302 3.60 30.08 5.21
CA SER A 302 4.40 30.92 4.31
C SER A 302 5.72 30.26 3.88
N SER A 303 6.23 29.31 4.67
CA SER A 303 7.43 28.53 4.33
C SER A 303 7.16 27.42 3.33
N LEU A 304 5.90 27.01 3.18
CA LEU A 304 5.49 26.10 2.13
C LEU A 304 5.35 26.91 0.83
N SER A 305 5.87 26.39 -0.28
CA SER A 305 5.61 26.87 -1.64
C SER A 305 4.16 26.62 -2.10
N VAL A 306 3.23 26.58 -1.14
CA VAL A 306 1.80 26.38 -1.35
C VAL A 306 1.17 27.76 -1.19
N SER A 307 0.60 28.27 -2.29
CA SER A 307 -0.23 29.48 -2.26
C SER A 307 -1.20 29.41 -1.07
N SER A 308 -1.47 30.55 -0.44
CA SER A 308 -2.53 30.73 0.57
C SER A 308 -3.93 30.54 -0.04
N ALA A 309 -4.11 29.47 -0.79
CA ALA A 309 -5.38 29.02 -1.33
C ALA A 309 -6.39 28.99 -0.18
N GLN A 310 -7.52 29.64 -0.39
CA GLN A 310 -8.58 29.73 0.60
C GLN A 310 -8.89 28.33 1.14
N VAL A 311 -8.65 28.19 2.45
CA VAL A 311 -9.06 27.04 3.25
C VAL A 311 -10.57 26.91 3.12
N ARG A 312 -11.04 25.79 2.60
CA ARG A 312 -12.44 25.52 2.30
C ARG A 312 -13.14 25.05 3.56
N ASP A 313 -14.34 25.58 3.82
CA ASP A 313 -15.17 25.13 4.94
C ASP A 313 -15.82 23.76 4.70
N GLU A 314 -15.98 23.36 3.42
CA GLU A 314 -16.54 22.09 2.99
C GLU A 314 -15.68 21.47 1.86
N PRO A 315 -15.61 20.12 1.77
CA PRO A 315 -14.90 19.46 0.68
C PRO A 315 -15.63 19.64 -0.66
N VAL A 316 -14.85 19.64 -1.75
CA VAL A 316 -15.40 19.58 -3.12
C VAL A 316 -15.34 18.14 -3.61
N ALA A 317 -16.47 17.59 -4.04
CA ALA A 317 -16.51 16.28 -4.67
C ALA A 317 -15.81 16.31 -6.04
N VAL A 318 -14.90 15.36 -6.26
CA VAL A 318 -14.24 15.17 -7.57
C VAL A 318 -14.87 13.99 -8.31
N ASN A 319 -14.76 13.96 -9.63
CA ASN A 319 -15.32 12.88 -10.47
C ASN A 319 -14.34 11.73 -10.61
N ALA A 320 -13.04 12.00 -10.50
CA ALA A 320 -11.98 10.99 -10.50
C ALA A 320 -10.93 11.29 -9.42
N PRO A 321 -10.39 10.25 -8.75
CA PRO A 321 -9.31 10.42 -7.78
C PRO A 321 -7.97 10.82 -8.42
N THR A 322 -7.86 10.88 -9.74
CA THR A 322 -6.66 11.31 -10.49
C THR A 322 -6.65 12.81 -10.80
N GLU A 323 -7.75 13.52 -10.53
CA GLU A 323 -7.86 14.96 -10.79
C GLU A 323 -6.85 15.77 -9.97
N VAL A 324 -6.37 16.89 -10.52
CA VAL A 324 -5.48 17.80 -9.78
C VAL A 324 -6.26 18.49 -8.66
N LEU A 325 -5.81 18.29 -7.42
CA LEU A 325 -6.50 18.79 -6.24
C LEU A 325 -5.89 20.10 -5.75
N SER A 326 -6.68 21.18 -5.75
CA SER A 326 -6.24 22.53 -5.34
C SER A 326 -6.69 22.95 -3.93
N GLY A 327 -7.43 22.10 -3.23
CA GLY A 327 -8.01 22.38 -1.92
C GLY A 327 -8.59 21.11 -1.32
N TRP A 328 -9.32 21.23 -0.20
CA TRP A 328 -10.02 20.07 0.37
C TRP A 328 -10.99 19.46 -0.63
N SER A 329 -10.77 18.20 -0.97
CA SER A 329 -11.57 17.43 -1.93
C SER A 329 -12.02 16.10 -1.35
N CYS A 330 -13.12 15.54 -1.87
CA CYS A 330 -13.59 14.21 -1.50
C CYS A 330 -14.02 13.37 -2.72
N TYR A 331 -14.03 12.06 -2.55
CA TYR A 331 -14.47 11.11 -3.57
C TYR A 331 -15.24 9.94 -2.94
N ALA A 332 -16.38 9.60 -3.53
CA ALA A 332 -17.19 8.45 -3.14
C ALA A 332 -16.51 7.15 -3.58
N TRP A 333 -15.72 6.57 -2.68
CA TRP A 333 -14.95 5.35 -2.94
C TRP A 333 -15.85 4.13 -3.17
N GLY A 334 -16.90 3.98 -2.36
CA GLY A 334 -17.95 2.98 -2.55
C GLY A 334 -17.48 1.53 -2.37
N ARG A 335 -16.52 1.27 -1.47
CA ARG A 335 -16.01 -0.08 -1.15
C ARG A 335 -15.44 -0.84 -2.35
N ARG A 336 -14.96 -0.11 -3.36
CA ARG A 336 -14.34 -0.66 -4.57
C ARG A 336 -12.85 -0.91 -4.39
N THR A 337 -12.29 -1.81 -5.19
CA THR A 337 -10.83 -1.93 -5.27
C THR A 337 -10.26 -0.66 -5.92
N LEU A 338 -8.98 -0.34 -5.69
CA LEU A 338 -8.33 0.77 -6.39
C LEU A 338 -8.32 0.57 -7.90
N ASP A 339 -8.20 -0.68 -8.36
CA ASP A 339 -8.24 -1.03 -9.78
C ASP A 339 -9.62 -0.78 -10.40
N ASP A 340 -10.71 -1.13 -9.70
CA ASP A 340 -12.08 -0.86 -10.17
C ASP A 340 -12.34 0.64 -10.32
N VAL A 341 -11.85 1.44 -9.36
CA VAL A 341 -12.02 2.90 -9.37
C VAL A 341 -11.27 3.49 -10.56
N LEU A 342 -10.00 3.14 -10.74
CA LEU A 342 -9.16 3.71 -11.80
C LEU A 342 -9.55 3.21 -13.19
N SER A 343 -9.96 1.95 -13.32
CA SER A 343 -10.48 1.40 -14.58
C SER A 343 -11.83 2.01 -14.98
N GLY A 344 -12.65 2.41 -14.00
CA GLY A 344 -13.91 3.12 -14.22
C GLY A 344 -13.71 4.52 -14.81
N VAL A 345 -12.67 5.24 -14.38
CA VAL A 345 -12.35 6.60 -14.86
C VAL A 345 -11.94 6.61 -16.34
N ILE A 346 -11.27 5.55 -16.81
CA ILE A 346 -10.85 5.42 -18.22
C ILE A 346 -12.06 5.24 -19.17
N ARG A 347 -13.22 4.78 -18.67
CA ARG A 347 -14.43 4.63 -19.48
C ARG A 347 -15.14 5.96 -19.79
N GLU A 348 -14.79 7.06 -19.11
CA GLU A 348 -15.47 8.36 -19.22
C GLU A 348 -14.57 9.50 -19.76
N ALA A 349 -13.59 9.19 -20.63
CA ALA A 349 -12.96 10.24 -21.45
C ALA A 349 -13.90 10.67 -22.60
N PRO A 350 -13.95 11.97 -22.98
CA PRO A 350 -15.06 12.52 -23.78
C PRO A 350 -15.10 11.98 -25.22
N PRO A 351 -16.29 11.77 -25.81
CA PRO A 351 -16.42 11.35 -27.20
C PRO A 351 -16.14 12.52 -28.12
N GLY A 352 -14.94 12.54 -28.73
CA GLY A 352 -14.53 13.51 -29.73
C GLY A 352 -14.15 12.84 -31.04
N LEU A 353 -15.05 12.93 -32.02
CA LEU A 353 -14.81 12.86 -33.48
C LEU A 353 -14.45 11.49 -34.10
N VAL A 354 -15.48 10.67 -34.39
CA VAL A 354 -15.74 10.23 -35.78
C VAL A 354 -17.25 10.11 -35.98
N SER A 355 -17.78 10.95 -36.86
CA SER A 355 -19.14 10.87 -37.39
C SER A 355 -19.29 9.68 -38.34
N ARG A 356 -20.40 8.93 -38.22
CA ARG A 356 -21.06 8.20 -39.33
C ARG A 356 -22.49 7.80 -38.92
N PRO A 357 -23.42 7.63 -39.87
CA PRO A 357 -24.79 8.10 -39.75
C PRO A 357 -25.76 7.06 -39.18
N GLN A 358 -26.79 7.56 -38.50
CA GLN A 358 -27.99 6.82 -38.13
C GLN A 358 -28.71 6.18 -39.33
N LYS A 359 -29.18 4.96 -39.12
CA LYS A 359 -30.45 4.33 -39.56
C LYS A 359 -30.49 2.93 -38.93
N SER A 360 -31.55 2.34 -38.41
CA SER A 360 -32.91 2.74 -38.05
C SER A 360 -33.54 1.51 -37.36
N LYS A 361 -34.16 1.73 -36.19
CA LYS A 361 -35.38 1.12 -35.61
C LYS A 361 -35.69 -0.39 -35.68
N ASN A 362 -36.30 -0.80 -34.54
CA ASN A 362 -37.24 -1.90 -34.25
C ASN A 362 -36.61 -3.17 -33.66
N SER A 363 -37.20 -3.90 -32.71
CA SER A 363 -38.27 -3.67 -31.71
C SER A 363 -38.35 -4.95 -30.85
N HIS A 364 -38.97 -4.83 -29.67
CA HIS A 364 -39.64 -5.88 -28.90
C HIS A 364 -38.86 -6.82 -27.94
N ALA A 365 -39.22 -6.63 -26.66
CA ALA A 365 -39.81 -7.62 -25.73
C ALA A 365 -38.89 -8.54 -24.92
N ALA A 366 -39.03 -8.41 -23.60
CA ALA A 366 -38.72 -9.43 -22.60
C ALA A 366 -39.63 -10.67 -22.75
N PRO A 367 -39.22 -11.83 -22.20
CA PRO A 367 -39.79 -12.20 -20.90
C PRO A 367 -38.82 -12.94 -19.94
N ALA A 368 -39.38 -13.28 -18.78
CA ALA A 368 -38.76 -13.68 -17.52
C ALA A 368 -38.31 -15.16 -17.38
N ALA A 369 -37.41 -15.35 -16.42
CA ALA A 369 -37.18 -16.46 -15.48
C ALA A 369 -37.38 -17.94 -15.91
N SER A 370 -36.31 -18.72 -15.78
CA SER A 370 -36.35 -20.09 -15.24
C SER A 370 -35.01 -20.44 -14.59
N GLU A 371 -35.07 -20.89 -13.33
CA GLU A 371 -33.98 -21.52 -12.58
C GLU A 371 -33.93 -23.02 -12.94
N GLU A 372 -32.76 -23.55 -13.30
CA GLU A 372 -32.42 -24.98 -13.15
C GLU A 372 -30.89 -25.16 -12.93
N PRO A 373 -30.47 -26.26 -12.25
CA PRO A 373 -29.23 -26.30 -11.48
C PRO A 373 -28.01 -26.73 -12.29
N PHE A 374 -26.89 -26.01 -12.16
CA PHE A 374 -25.61 -26.42 -12.74
C PHE A 374 -25.01 -27.57 -11.94
N CYS A 375 -25.04 -28.77 -12.51
CA CYS A 375 -24.27 -29.93 -12.07
C CYS A 375 -22.77 -29.68 -12.22
N ASN A 376 -22.03 -29.82 -11.11
CA ASN A 376 -20.57 -29.91 -11.09
C ASN A 376 -20.11 -31.23 -11.74
N ALA A 377 -19.54 -31.16 -12.94
CA ALA A 377 -18.70 -32.21 -13.49
C ALA A 377 -17.24 -31.73 -13.54
N PRO A 378 -16.23 -32.54 -13.15
CA PRO A 378 -14.83 -32.13 -13.23
C PRO A 378 -14.41 -32.03 -14.70
N ILE A 379 -13.95 -30.85 -15.11
CA ILE A 379 -13.29 -30.65 -16.41
C ILE A 379 -11.92 -31.33 -16.34
N PRO A 380 -11.54 -32.19 -17.32
CA PRO A 380 -10.23 -32.84 -17.31
C PRO A 380 -9.11 -31.82 -17.57
N PRO A 381 -7.88 -32.07 -17.09
CA PRO A 381 -6.77 -31.12 -17.23
C PRO A 381 -6.42 -30.93 -18.70
N ILE A 382 -6.68 -29.73 -19.23
CA ILE A 382 -6.24 -29.33 -20.56
C ILE A 382 -4.73 -29.07 -20.46
N VAL A 383 -3.95 -29.86 -21.19
CA VAL A 383 -2.53 -29.57 -21.44
C VAL A 383 -2.45 -28.28 -22.26
N ALA A 384 -1.59 -27.33 -21.86
CA ALA A 384 -1.48 -25.96 -22.39
C ALA A 384 -0.95 -25.86 -23.84
N ALA A 385 -1.52 -26.60 -24.79
CA ALA A 385 -1.02 -26.69 -26.17
C ALA A 385 -1.31 -25.46 -27.06
N ASP A 386 -2.22 -24.55 -26.65
CA ASP A 386 -2.71 -23.44 -27.50
C ASP A 386 -2.49 -22.03 -26.91
N ALA A 387 -1.61 -21.87 -25.91
CA ALA A 387 -1.30 -20.56 -25.35
C ALA A 387 -0.38 -19.75 -26.27
N ARG A 388 -0.68 -18.46 -26.49
CA ARG A 388 0.14 -17.53 -27.29
C ARG A 388 0.32 -16.18 -26.60
N LEU A 389 1.38 -15.46 -26.96
CA LEU A 389 1.60 -14.09 -26.51
C LEU A 389 0.89 -13.09 -27.42
N VAL A 390 0.25 -12.12 -26.79
CA VAL A 390 -0.29 -10.92 -27.42
C VAL A 390 0.48 -9.73 -26.85
N ALA A 391 1.24 -9.05 -27.70
CA ALA A 391 1.93 -7.82 -27.32
C ALA A 391 0.91 -6.72 -27.03
N LEU A 392 1.09 -6.03 -25.91
CA LEU A 392 0.28 -4.89 -25.52
C LEU A 392 1.09 -3.60 -25.66
N SER A 393 0.40 -2.47 -25.87
CA SER A 393 0.98 -1.15 -25.63
C SER A 393 0.87 -0.80 -24.14
N HIS A 394 1.59 0.24 -23.72
CA HIS A 394 1.47 0.80 -22.37
C HIS A 394 0.10 1.45 -22.08
N LEU A 395 -0.79 1.54 -23.08
CA LEU A 395 -2.15 2.06 -22.95
C LEU A 395 -3.23 0.96 -22.87
N ASP A 396 -2.89 -0.29 -23.18
CA ASP A 396 -3.86 -1.40 -23.33
C ASP A 396 -4.24 -2.08 -22.01
N SER A 397 -4.30 -1.32 -20.91
CA SER A 397 -4.65 -1.84 -19.58
C SER A 397 -6.02 -2.51 -19.53
N THR A 398 -6.97 -2.06 -20.36
CA THR A 398 -8.35 -2.59 -20.41
C THR A 398 -8.43 -4.02 -20.91
N THR A 399 -7.47 -4.46 -21.74
CA THR A 399 -7.41 -5.82 -22.30
C THR A 399 -7.16 -6.89 -21.22
N VAL A 400 -6.57 -6.49 -20.09
CA VAL A 400 -6.18 -7.39 -19.00
C VAL A 400 -6.89 -7.08 -17.68
N ALA A 401 -7.74 -6.05 -17.64
CA ALA A 401 -8.41 -5.58 -16.43
C ALA A 401 -9.30 -6.64 -15.76
N HIS A 402 -9.84 -7.61 -16.52
CA HIS A 402 -10.68 -8.69 -15.97
C HIS A 402 -9.88 -9.80 -15.26
N LEU A 403 -8.55 -9.79 -15.31
CA LEU A 403 -7.69 -10.80 -14.69
C LEU A 403 -7.62 -10.65 -13.16
N ALA A 404 -8.72 -10.97 -12.50
CA ALA A 404 -8.81 -10.96 -11.04
C ALA A 404 -7.91 -12.06 -10.43
N LEU A 405 -7.24 -11.75 -9.31
CA LEU A 405 -6.42 -12.68 -8.54
C LEU A 405 -7.13 -13.09 -7.24
N ASP A 406 -6.69 -14.19 -6.63
CA ASP A 406 -7.09 -14.52 -5.26
C ASP A 406 -6.52 -13.50 -4.27
N ALA A 407 -7.23 -13.24 -3.18
CA ALA A 407 -6.83 -12.25 -2.17
C ALA A 407 -5.42 -12.51 -1.62
N ASP A 408 -5.06 -13.79 -1.47
CA ASP A 408 -3.73 -14.21 -1.02
C ASP A 408 -2.62 -13.99 -2.05
N GLN A 409 -2.96 -13.82 -3.33
CA GLN A 409 -2.01 -13.52 -4.41
C GLN A 409 -1.90 -12.01 -4.67
N CYS A 410 -2.99 -11.26 -4.49
CA CYS A 410 -3.02 -9.80 -4.65
C CYS A 410 -1.97 -9.07 -3.80
N GLN A 411 -1.55 -9.63 -2.66
CA GLN A 411 -0.52 -9.04 -1.80
C GLN A 411 0.90 -9.11 -2.37
N TYR A 412 1.12 -9.92 -3.43
CA TYR A 412 2.45 -10.17 -4.01
C TYR A 412 2.66 -9.61 -5.41
N VAL A 413 1.62 -9.03 -6.01
CA VAL A 413 1.65 -8.51 -7.36
C VAL A 413 1.02 -7.13 -7.35
N ASP A 414 1.69 -6.14 -7.93
CA ASP A 414 1.14 -4.79 -8.03
C ASP A 414 -0.18 -4.78 -8.83
N PRO A 415 -1.15 -3.95 -8.47
CA PRO A 415 -2.35 -3.76 -9.28
C PRO A 415 -2.02 -3.38 -10.73
N LEU A 416 -2.87 -3.75 -11.70
CA LEU A 416 -2.57 -3.53 -13.12
C LEU A 416 -2.37 -2.05 -13.43
N TYR A 417 -3.18 -1.16 -12.87
CA TYR A 417 -2.99 0.28 -13.08
C TYR A 417 -1.61 0.78 -12.62
N VAL A 418 -1.03 0.24 -11.53
CA VAL A 418 0.34 0.61 -11.09
C VAL A 418 1.32 0.18 -12.15
N VAL A 419 1.21 -1.06 -12.62
CA VAL A 419 2.10 -1.62 -13.65
C VAL A 419 2.03 -0.78 -14.94
N PHE A 420 0.84 -0.43 -15.42
CA PHE A 420 0.67 0.37 -16.62
C PHE A 420 1.03 1.85 -16.43
N SER A 421 0.85 2.40 -15.23
CA SER A 421 1.34 3.73 -14.86
C SER A 421 2.86 3.77 -14.88
N GLU A 422 3.54 2.78 -14.29
CA GLU A 422 5.00 2.65 -14.35
C GLU A 422 5.51 2.49 -15.77
N LEU A 423 4.83 1.68 -16.60
CA LEU A 423 5.19 1.52 -18.01
C LEU A 423 5.06 2.84 -18.78
N SER A 424 3.98 3.59 -18.54
CA SER A 424 3.71 4.86 -19.23
C SER A 424 4.63 5.99 -18.78
N ASN A 425 4.99 6.03 -17.50
CA ASN A 425 5.84 7.06 -16.90
C ASN A 425 7.32 6.66 -16.86
N SER A 426 7.68 5.51 -17.42
CA SER A 426 9.06 5.03 -17.44
C SER A 426 9.94 6.02 -18.21
N PRO A 427 11.14 6.37 -17.69
CA PRO A 427 12.12 7.14 -18.45
C PRO A 427 12.65 6.36 -19.68
N ASN A 428 12.39 5.04 -19.74
CA ASN A 428 12.79 4.16 -20.83
C ASN A 428 11.60 3.27 -21.27
N PRO A 429 10.60 3.82 -21.98
CA PRO A 429 9.38 3.09 -22.34
C PRO A 429 9.65 1.93 -23.31
N ASP A 430 10.66 2.06 -24.17
CA ASP A 430 11.02 1.04 -25.18
C ASP A 430 11.60 -0.24 -24.57
N PHE A 431 11.94 -0.23 -23.29
CA PHE A 431 12.54 -1.38 -22.60
C PHE A 431 11.56 -2.16 -21.71
N GLY A 432 10.27 -1.79 -21.72
CA GLY A 432 9.20 -2.52 -21.06
C GLY A 432 8.25 -3.16 -22.07
N HIS A 433 8.11 -4.48 -22.04
CA HIS A 433 7.32 -5.26 -22.98
C HIS A 433 6.16 -5.95 -22.25
N PRO A 434 4.97 -5.33 -22.19
CA PRO A 434 3.79 -5.97 -21.62
C PRO A 434 3.20 -7.01 -22.58
N PHE A 435 2.90 -8.20 -22.05
CA PHE A 435 2.29 -9.29 -22.81
C PHE A 435 1.05 -9.81 -22.09
N ALA A 436 -0.01 -10.01 -22.87
CA ALA A 436 -1.11 -10.87 -22.47
C ALA A 436 -0.89 -12.30 -22.96
N ILE A 437 -1.40 -13.26 -22.19
CA ILE A 437 -1.44 -14.67 -22.55
C ILE A 437 -2.84 -14.97 -23.04
N ALA A 438 -2.96 -15.35 -24.31
CA ALA A 438 -4.22 -15.70 -24.93
C ALA A 438 -4.30 -17.21 -25.16
N VAL A 439 -5.46 -17.80 -24.90
CA VAL A 439 -5.79 -19.18 -25.25
C VAL A 439 -7.07 -19.12 -26.07
N HIS A 440 -7.02 -19.57 -27.32
CA HIS A 440 -8.04 -19.24 -28.32
C HIS A 440 -8.23 -17.71 -28.45
N ASP A 441 -9.43 -17.21 -28.14
CA ASP A 441 -9.81 -15.79 -28.17
C ASP A 441 -9.91 -15.17 -26.77
N GLU A 442 -9.55 -15.90 -25.71
CA GLU A 442 -9.64 -15.42 -24.33
C GLU A 442 -8.27 -15.05 -23.76
N ILE A 443 -8.21 -13.90 -23.08
CA ILE A 443 -7.03 -13.46 -22.33
C ILE A 443 -7.09 -14.08 -20.93
N VAL A 444 -6.14 -14.97 -20.66
CA VAL A 444 -6.09 -15.78 -19.43
C VAL A 444 -5.00 -15.33 -18.44
N GLY A 445 -4.03 -14.54 -18.89
CA GLY A 445 -2.94 -14.06 -18.05
C GLY A 445 -2.19 -12.86 -18.63
N PHE A 446 -1.25 -12.34 -17.85
CA PHE A 446 -0.47 -11.15 -18.17
C PHE A 446 0.90 -11.18 -17.49
N PHE A 447 1.93 -10.63 -18.12
CA PHE A 447 3.24 -10.32 -17.52
C PHE A 447 3.94 -9.20 -18.27
N VAL A 448 5.03 -8.68 -17.70
CA VAL A 448 5.87 -7.66 -18.32
C VAL A 448 7.31 -8.16 -18.36
N LEU A 449 7.97 -8.05 -19.52
CA LEU A 449 9.42 -8.23 -19.62
C LEU A 449 10.12 -6.86 -19.59
N ARG A 450 11.18 -6.74 -18.79
CA ARG A 450 12.02 -5.53 -18.74
C ARG A 450 13.44 -5.84 -19.18
N GLU A 451 14.02 -4.98 -20.01
CA GLU A 451 15.40 -5.11 -20.51
C GLU A 451 16.24 -3.84 -20.23
N LYS A 452 17.57 -3.97 -20.32
CA LYS A 452 18.53 -2.85 -20.22
C LYS A 452 18.22 -1.92 -19.02
N ALA A 453 18.05 -0.62 -19.26
CA ALA A 453 17.85 0.40 -18.24
C ALA A 453 16.51 0.30 -17.49
N ALA A 454 15.58 -0.57 -17.92
CA ALA A 454 14.35 -0.87 -17.19
C ALA A 454 14.51 -2.08 -16.25
N MET A 455 15.64 -2.79 -16.28
CA MET A 455 15.88 -3.90 -15.37
C MET A 455 16.24 -3.41 -13.97
N PRO A 456 15.88 -4.17 -12.93
CA PRO A 456 16.43 -3.98 -11.59
C PRO A 456 17.95 -4.16 -11.56
N ASP A 457 18.62 -3.44 -10.67
CA ASP A 457 20.09 -3.43 -10.54
C ASP A 457 20.72 -4.81 -10.24
N TRP A 458 19.93 -5.78 -9.76
CA TRP A 458 20.41 -7.13 -9.48
C TRP A 458 20.46 -8.03 -10.73
N ALA A 459 19.88 -7.62 -11.85
CA ALA A 459 19.89 -8.38 -13.10
C ALA A 459 21.16 -8.09 -13.91
N GLY A 460 21.79 -9.15 -14.43
CA GLY A 460 22.96 -9.03 -15.29
C GLY A 460 22.64 -8.41 -16.66
N PRO A 461 23.63 -7.87 -17.38
CA PRO A 461 23.44 -7.25 -18.70
C PRO A 461 23.00 -8.23 -19.80
N ASP A 462 23.20 -9.53 -19.57
CA ASP A 462 22.82 -10.67 -20.41
C ASP A 462 21.43 -11.24 -20.06
N ALA A 463 20.67 -10.54 -19.20
CA ALA A 463 19.36 -11.00 -18.73
C ALA A 463 18.21 -10.15 -19.28
N ILE A 464 17.02 -10.73 -19.23
CA ILE A 464 15.73 -10.02 -19.23
C ILE A 464 14.97 -10.41 -17.97
N THR A 465 14.27 -9.46 -17.37
CA THR A 465 13.51 -9.72 -16.14
C THR A 465 12.01 -9.83 -16.40
N MET A 466 11.34 -10.80 -15.79
CA MET A 466 9.89 -10.97 -15.83
C MET A 466 9.24 -10.40 -14.56
N HIS A 467 8.22 -9.57 -14.76
CA HIS A 467 7.49 -8.87 -13.71
C HIS A 467 5.99 -9.10 -13.86
N SER A 468 5.26 -8.94 -12.75
CA SER A 468 3.79 -8.89 -12.74
C SER A 468 3.06 -10.07 -13.38
N LEU A 469 3.69 -11.26 -13.41
CA LEU A 469 3.06 -12.48 -13.92
C LEU A 469 1.80 -12.80 -13.11
N ARG A 470 0.66 -12.86 -13.79
CA ARG A 470 -0.64 -13.19 -13.22
C ARG A 470 -1.45 -14.04 -14.18
N VAL A 471 -2.21 -14.98 -13.62
CA VAL A 471 -3.21 -15.79 -14.32
C VAL A 471 -4.55 -15.53 -13.64
N GLY A 472 -5.58 -15.17 -14.41
CA GLY A 472 -6.88 -14.84 -13.84
C GLY A 472 -7.46 -16.02 -13.04
N ARG A 473 -8.15 -15.73 -11.93
CA ARG A 473 -8.67 -16.71 -10.97
C ARG A 473 -9.39 -17.88 -11.65
N SER A 474 -10.28 -17.57 -12.61
CA SER A 474 -11.05 -18.56 -13.36
C SER A 474 -10.21 -19.51 -14.23
N TYR A 475 -8.94 -19.18 -14.45
CA TYR A 475 -8.01 -19.92 -15.31
C TYR A 475 -6.89 -20.61 -14.54
N GLN A 476 -6.80 -20.42 -13.22
CA GLN A 476 -5.75 -21.03 -12.40
C GLN A 476 -5.90 -22.56 -12.34
N GLY A 477 -4.79 -23.27 -12.11
CA GLY A 477 -4.75 -24.74 -12.09
C GLY A 477 -4.60 -25.41 -13.46
N ASN A 478 -4.73 -24.65 -14.56
CA ASN A 478 -4.64 -25.18 -15.94
C ASN A 478 -3.23 -25.10 -16.55
N GLY A 479 -2.19 -24.84 -15.75
CA GLY A 479 -0.80 -24.79 -16.23
C GLY A 479 -0.39 -23.50 -16.98
N TYR A 480 -1.26 -22.50 -17.09
CA TYR A 480 -0.96 -21.25 -17.82
C TYR A 480 0.21 -20.44 -17.25
N GLY A 481 0.52 -20.58 -15.96
CA GLY A 481 1.72 -19.96 -15.37
C GLY A 481 3.01 -20.54 -15.94
N LYS A 482 3.05 -21.86 -16.17
CA LYS A 482 4.19 -22.53 -16.82
C LYS A 482 4.25 -22.18 -18.31
N ALA A 483 3.11 -22.19 -19.00
CA ALA A 483 3.04 -21.78 -20.39
C ALA A 483 3.53 -20.33 -20.58
N ALA A 484 3.20 -19.42 -19.66
CA ALA A 484 3.70 -18.05 -19.67
C ALA A 484 5.23 -17.98 -19.67
N THR A 485 5.88 -18.76 -18.79
CA THR A 485 7.33 -18.80 -18.69
C THR A 485 7.98 -19.38 -19.94
N GLU A 486 7.41 -20.44 -20.52
CA GLU A 486 7.90 -21.05 -21.76
C GLU A 486 7.76 -20.09 -22.95
N LEU A 487 6.62 -19.40 -23.05
CA LEU A 487 6.37 -18.39 -24.06
C LEU A 487 7.33 -17.19 -23.92
N ALA A 488 7.61 -16.74 -22.69
CA ALA A 488 8.59 -15.68 -22.44
C ALA A 488 9.99 -16.10 -22.90
N VAL A 489 10.43 -17.32 -22.55
CA VAL A 489 11.72 -17.87 -23.00
C VAL A 489 11.79 -17.94 -24.52
N SER A 490 10.74 -18.46 -25.18
CA SER A 490 10.67 -18.54 -26.64
C SER A 490 10.73 -17.15 -27.30
N TRP A 491 10.03 -16.16 -26.74
CA TRP A 491 10.06 -14.80 -27.24
C TRP A 491 11.45 -14.18 -27.11
N ILE A 492 12.12 -14.36 -25.96
CA ILE A 492 13.49 -13.86 -25.74
C ILE A 492 14.45 -14.51 -26.73
N ALA A 493 14.41 -15.84 -26.89
CA ALA A 493 15.28 -16.56 -27.81
C ALA A 493 15.14 -16.06 -29.26
N SER A 494 13.92 -15.76 -29.70
CA SER A 494 13.64 -15.28 -31.06
C SER A 494 13.96 -13.80 -31.27
N ASN A 495 13.72 -12.95 -30.26
CA ASN A 495 13.77 -11.49 -30.42
C ASN A 495 15.03 -10.85 -29.84
N ARG A 496 15.74 -11.55 -28.96
CA ARG A 496 16.91 -11.05 -28.21
C ARG A 496 18.00 -12.14 -28.11
N PRO A 497 18.66 -12.51 -29.22
CA PRO A 497 19.60 -13.64 -29.26
C PRO A 497 20.83 -13.49 -28.36
N SER A 498 21.15 -12.26 -27.94
CA SER A 498 22.25 -11.96 -27.02
C SER A 498 21.89 -12.13 -25.54
N VAL A 499 20.61 -12.42 -25.23
CA VAL A 499 20.14 -12.63 -23.85
C VAL A 499 20.22 -14.12 -23.53
N GLU A 500 20.95 -14.44 -22.47
CA GLU A 500 21.21 -15.82 -22.05
C GLU A 500 20.29 -16.26 -20.90
N ARG A 501 19.64 -15.31 -20.22
CA ARG A 501 18.88 -15.58 -18.99
C ARG A 501 17.55 -14.84 -18.93
N LEU A 502 16.51 -15.55 -18.48
CA LEU A 502 15.28 -14.95 -17.98
C LEU A 502 15.33 -14.98 -16.45
N MET A 503 15.19 -13.83 -15.80
CA MET A 503 15.27 -13.72 -14.34
C MET A 503 13.99 -13.13 -13.74
N LEU A 504 13.70 -13.43 -12.48
CA LEU A 504 12.57 -12.85 -11.75
C LEU A 504 12.81 -12.81 -10.25
N GLY A 505 12.13 -11.90 -9.57
CA GLY A 505 12.06 -11.89 -8.10
C GLY A 505 10.74 -12.49 -7.63
N VAL A 506 10.79 -13.45 -6.69
CA VAL A 506 9.59 -14.01 -6.03
C VAL A 506 9.61 -13.72 -4.54
N ASN A 507 8.54 -13.08 -4.03
CA ASN A 507 8.44 -12.75 -2.60
C ASN A 507 8.67 -13.99 -1.72
N ALA A 508 9.50 -13.88 -0.69
CA ALA A 508 9.89 -14.98 0.19
C ALA A 508 8.70 -15.62 0.93
N ARG A 509 7.60 -14.87 1.12
CA ARG A 509 6.35 -15.40 1.69
C ARG A 509 5.45 -16.10 0.68
N ASN A 510 5.73 -15.96 -0.63
CA ASN A 510 4.95 -16.59 -1.70
C ASN A 510 5.55 -17.95 -2.10
N ALA A 511 5.44 -18.93 -1.20
CA ALA A 511 5.96 -20.28 -1.42
C ALA A 511 5.32 -21.00 -2.62
N ILE A 512 4.05 -20.69 -2.92
CA ILE A 512 3.31 -21.27 -4.06
C ILE A 512 3.92 -20.81 -5.38
N ALA A 513 4.12 -19.50 -5.57
CA ALA A 513 4.74 -18.98 -6.79
C ALA A 513 6.19 -19.47 -6.92
N LYS A 514 6.96 -19.49 -5.83
CA LYS A 514 8.34 -20.01 -5.84
C LYS A 514 8.37 -21.46 -6.33
N SER A 515 7.50 -22.30 -5.80
CA SER A 515 7.40 -23.71 -6.21
C SER A 515 7.01 -23.86 -7.68
N MET A 516 6.05 -23.05 -8.16
CA MET A 516 5.66 -23.02 -9.56
C MET A 516 6.84 -22.68 -10.48
N TYR A 517 7.61 -21.63 -10.18
CA TYR A 517 8.77 -21.27 -11.00
C TYR A 517 9.85 -22.34 -11.03
N LEU A 518 10.15 -22.97 -9.88
CA LEU A 518 11.11 -24.07 -9.81
C LEU A 518 10.67 -25.26 -10.67
N VAL A 519 9.39 -25.61 -10.66
CA VAL A 519 8.81 -26.66 -11.52
C VAL A 519 8.83 -26.26 -13.00
N SER A 520 8.72 -24.97 -13.30
CA SER A 520 8.85 -24.42 -14.66
C SER A 520 10.31 -24.27 -15.14
N GLY A 521 11.29 -24.83 -14.42
CA GLY A 521 12.68 -24.89 -14.84
C GLY A 521 13.57 -23.73 -14.36
N PHE A 522 13.05 -22.81 -13.54
CA PHE A 522 13.89 -21.82 -12.89
C PHE A 522 14.75 -22.46 -11.80
N ARG A 523 15.92 -21.86 -11.57
CA ARG A 523 16.83 -22.19 -10.48
C ARG A 523 16.90 -21.02 -9.50
N ASP A 524 16.96 -21.31 -8.22
CA ASP A 524 17.21 -20.29 -7.19
C ASP A 524 18.69 -19.91 -7.21
N THR A 525 18.98 -18.63 -7.41
CA THR A 525 20.35 -18.10 -7.43
C THR A 525 20.98 -18.06 -6.03
N GLY A 526 20.18 -18.23 -4.98
CA GLY A 526 20.56 -17.98 -3.59
C GLY A 526 20.60 -16.48 -3.24
N SER A 527 20.42 -15.60 -4.22
CA SER A 527 20.40 -14.15 -4.01
C SER A 527 19.00 -13.66 -3.64
N THR A 528 18.95 -12.59 -2.85
CA THR A 528 17.71 -11.95 -2.43
C THR A 528 17.73 -10.45 -2.68
N TYR A 529 16.58 -9.92 -3.11
CA TYR A 529 16.33 -8.49 -3.29
C TYR A 529 15.27 -8.01 -2.30
N CYS A 530 15.42 -6.79 -1.76
CA CYS A 530 14.41 -6.20 -0.89
C CYS A 530 13.54 -5.25 -1.69
N GLY A 531 12.34 -5.71 -2.03
CA GLY A 531 11.33 -4.91 -2.72
C GLY A 531 10.32 -4.25 -1.75
N PRO A 532 9.41 -3.41 -2.27
CA PRO A 532 8.43 -2.67 -1.47
C PRO A 532 7.48 -3.57 -0.67
N ILE A 533 7.25 -4.80 -1.16
CA ILE A 533 6.33 -5.79 -0.57
C ILE A 533 7.04 -6.89 0.22
N GLY A 534 8.36 -6.80 0.42
CA GLY A 534 9.14 -7.79 1.18
C GLY A 534 10.42 -8.26 0.49
N ILE A 535 11.12 -9.20 1.12
CA ILE A 535 12.27 -9.89 0.53
C ILE A 535 11.76 -10.75 -0.63
N ALA A 536 12.45 -10.72 -1.76
CA ALA A 536 12.23 -11.58 -2.90
C ALA A 536 13.48 -12.45 -3.17
N HIS A 537 13.28 -13.75 -3.41
CA HIS A 537 14.31 -14.63 -3.94
C HIS A 537 14.48 -14.38 -5.43
N ILE A 538 15.72 -14.28 -5.88
CA ILE A 538 16.03 -14.12 -7.30
C ILE A 538 16.16 -15.50 -7.94
N LEU A 539 15.30 -15.75 -8.92
CA LEU A 539 15.31 -16.97 -9.71
C LEU A 539 15.82 -16.67 -11.12
N GLU A 540 16.50 -17.63 -11.73
CA GLU A 540 16.99 -17.56 -13.11
C GLU A 540 16.57 -18.78 -13.93
N TYR A 541 16.33 -18.58 -15.21
CA TYR A 541 16.15 -19.62 -16.22
C TYR A 541 17.19 -19.39 -17.31
N VAL A 542 18.01 -20.41 -17.60
CA VAL A 542 19.03 -20.33 -18.66
C VAL A 542 18.38 -20.66 -19.99
N ILE A 543 18.48 -19.71 -20.92
CA ILE A 543 17.96 -19.84 -22.27
C ILE A 543 19.02 -20.57 -23.08
N THR A 544 18.88 -21.88 -23.24
CA THR A 544 19.75 -22.67 -24.10
C THR A 544 19.48 -22.29 -25.55
N SER A 545 20.41 -21.59 -26.18
CA SER A 545 20.43 -21.45 -27.64
C SER A 545 20.87 -22.80 -28.21
N GLU A 546 19.96 -23.52 -28.87
CA GLU A 546 20.39 -24.49 -29.88
C GLU A 546 21.12 -23.68 -30.95
N ARG A 547 22.46 -23.70 -30.91
CA ARG A 547 23.32 -23.07 -31.91
C ARG A 547 23.35 -23.86 -33.20
#